data_AF-A0A9N9L9H7-F1
#
_entry.id   AF-A0A9N9L9H7-F1
#
_cell.length_a   1.000
_cell.length_b   1.000
_cell.length_c   1.000
_cell.angle_alpha   90.00
_cell.angle_beta   90.00
_cell.angle_gamma   90.00
#
_symmetry.space_group_name_H-M   'P 1'
#
loop_
_entity.id
_entity.type
_entity.pdbx_description
1 polymer ?
#
loop_
_entity_poly.entity_id
_entity_poly.type
_entity_poly.pdbx_seq_one_letter_code
_entity_poly.pdbx_strand_id
1 'polypeptide(L)'
;MKYTTIIVGAIASVTSAHSVSSDANAVVPQLLGGRKFLSEMKARGALPDAAVPAHIEAKREVVERQNTEGRCGPGFGSCATGCCSGAGWCGITEEYCAAPDCLYQYGPGCDANKIPAGASTASIARPKVGSVPYGGAGIYDCSVAGDIALTFDDGPYSYTSDLLDKLAVYGAKATFFITGNNLGKGAIDTTPQWSDIIKRMAAEGHQIASHTWSHQNLSSLDPVTFDNQMIHNEMAIRNILGYFPTYMRPPYSECNSTCGARLANLGYHVTYFDLDTAGYLNPTPESIQNSKNIWDAAINPSNPGRDAFLQIEHDIQPLSVYNLTDYMLASMRAKGYRGVTVGDCLADPKANWYRGNTPTTPTPPTGGLAISTDGTCGATTTCVGSTFGNCCSQYGWCGSTADHCGAGCQAGSGTCTGSQTPPTTPAKPVSTDGTCSSTTTCAGSTFGNCCSQYGWCGTTADHCGTGCNPLGGTCN
;
A
#
# COMPACT_ATOMS: atom_id res chain seq x y z
N MET A 1 -58.19 7.30 -13.88
CA MET A 1 -57.60 6.37 -14.88
C MET A 1 -56.88 7.25 -15.91
N LYS A 2 -55.63 7.64 -15.69
CA LYS A 2 -54.37 6.93 -16.05
C LYS A 2 -54.30 6.54 -17.53
N TYR A 3 -53.71 7.41 -18.35
CA TYR A 3 -52.86 6.99 -19.46
C TYR A 3 -51.54 7.77 -19.41
N THR A 4 -50.50 6.98 -19.22
CA THR A 4 -49.10 7.36 -19.06
C THR A 4 -48.51 7.61 -20.45
N THR A 5 -48.06 8.83 -20.73
CA THR A 5 -47.20 9.09 -21.90
C THR A 5 -45.76 8.86 -21.49
N ILE A 6 -45.25 7.67 -21.80
CA ILE A 6 -43.82 7.35 -21.72
C ILE A 6 -43.17 7.98 -22.96
N ILE A 7 -42.39 9.04 -22.77
CA ILE A 7 -41.46 9.52 -23.80
C ILE A 7 -40.28 8.55 -23.80
N VAL A 8 -40.21 7.72 -24.84
CA VAL A 8 -39.02 6.94 -25.19
C VAL A 8 -37.98 7.93 -25.70
N GLY A 9 -37.10 8.38 -24.81
CA GLY A 9 -35.90 9.14 -25.19
C GLY A 9 -34.90 8.19 -25.84
N ALA A 10 -34.57 8.46 -27.11
CA ALA A 10 -33.63 7.70 -27.90
C ALA A 10 -32.28 7.56 -27.16
N ILE A 11 -31.83 6.31 -27.02
CA ILE A 11 -30.49 5.97 -26.57
C ILE A 11 -29.54 6.34 -27.71
N ALA A 12 -28.96 7.53 -27.65
CA ALA A 12 -27.82 7.88 -28.47
C ALA A 12 -26.59 7.19 -27.87
N SER A 13 -26.07 6.20 -28.59
CA SER A 13 -24.77 5.57 -28.36
C SER A 13 -23.67 6.62 -28.27
N VAL A 14 -23.07 6.76 -27.08
CA VAL A 14 -21.92 7.64 -26.86
C VAL A 14 -20.67 6.88 -27.30
N THR A 15 -20.37 6.95 -28.59
CA THR A 15 -19.09 6.49 -29.16
C THR A 15 -18.17 7.69 -29.37
N SER A 16 -16.94 7.54 -28.85
CA SER A 16 -15.72 8.29 -29.18
C SER A 16 -15.71 9.79 -28.87
N ALA A 17 -15.19 10.14 -27.70
CA ALA A 17 -14.57 11.44 -27.44
C ALA A 17 -13.12 11.20 -27.01
N HIS A 18 -12.27 10.78 -27.95
CA HIS A 18 -10.80 10.92 -27.97
C HIS A 18 -10.28 10.45 -29.33
N SER A 19 -10.61 11.21 -30.39
CA SER A 19 -9.88 11.16 -31.65
C SER A 19 -9.34 12.54 -31.92
N VAL A 20 -8.02 12.65 -32.03
CA VAL A 20 -7.34 13.83 -32.54
C VAL A 20 -7.77 13.99 -33.99
N SER A 21 -8.60 14.99 -34.29
CA SER A 21 -8.64 15.57 -35.62
C SER A 21 -8.34 17.05 -35.50
N SER A 22 -7.25 17.45 -36.16
CA SER A 22 -6.85 18.81 -36.42
C SER A 22 -8.00 19.59 -37.06
N ASP A 23 -8.67 20.44 -36.29
CA ASP A 23 -9.24 21.68 -36.80
C ASP A 23 -9.49 22.64 -35.64
N ALA A 24 -8.91 23.84 -35.79
CA ALA A 24 -9.05 24.93 -34.85
C ALA A 24 -10.49 25.47 -34.87
N ASN A 25 -10.96 25.95 -33.70
CA ASN A 25 -12.23 26.60 -33.43
C ASN A 25 -13.45 25.70 -33.16
N ALA A 26 -13.50 25.12 -31.95
CA ALA A 26 -14.76 24.93 -31.24
C ALA A 26 -14.51 24.87 -29.72
N VAL A 27 -14.74 25.98 -29.02
CA VAL A 27 -14.82 26.00 -27.55
C VAL A 27 -16.20 25.43 -27.18
N VAL A 28 -16.22 24.21 -26.64
CA VAL A 28 -17.43 23.63 -26.02
C VAL A 28 -17.15 23.40 -24.53
N PRO A 29 -17.99 23.91 -23.61
CA PRO A 29 -17.73 23.83 -22.17
C PRO A 29 -17.81 22.38 -21.68
N GLN A 30 -16.74 21.89 -21.04
CA GLN A 30 -16.78 20.66 -20.25
C GLN A 30 -17.61 20.92 -19.00
N LEU A 31 -18.84 20.39 -18.98
CA LEU A 31 -19.79 20.53 -17.87
C LEU A 31 -19.24 19.88 -16.59
N LEU A 32 -18.77 20.74 -15.68
CA LEU A 32 -18.59 20.48 -14.24
C LEU A 32 -19.88 19.86 -13.67
N GLY A 33 -19.84 18.55 -13.40
CA GLY A 33 -20.98 17.79 -12.85
C GLY A 33 -21.09 16.36 -13.36
N GLY A 34 -20.58 16.07 -14.56
CA GLY A 34 -20.62 14.71 -15.13
C GLY A 34 -19.85 13.69 -14.29
N ARG A 35 -18.71 14.08 -13.69
CA ARG A 35 -17.85 13.16 -12.93
C ARG A 35 -18.43 12.74 -11.57
N LYS A 36 -19.18 13.61 -10.89
CA LYS A 36 -19.92 13.24 -9.66
C LYS A 36 -21.00 12.20 -9.95
N PHE A 37 -21.75 12.39 -11.03
CA PHE A 37 -22.72 11.43 -11.53
C PHE A 37 -22.07 10.12 -12.00
N LEU A 38 -20.93 10.18 -12.71
CA LEU A 38 -20.19 9.00 -13.14
C LEU A 38 -19.56 8.24 -11.97
N SER A 39 -19.07 8.91 -10.94
CA SER A 39 -18.57 8.30 -9.69
C SER A 39 -19.70 7.57 -8.94
N GLU A 40 -20.86 8.21 -8.81
CA GLU A 40 -22.06 7.60 -8.23
C GLU A 40 -22.64 6.44 -9.07
N MET A 41 -22.50 6.49 -10.40
CA MET A 41 -22.90 5.41 -11.32
C MET A 41 -21.91 4.25 -11.39
N LYS A 42 -20.59 4.52 -11.28
CA LYS A 42 -19.54 3.49 -11.25
C LYS A 42 -19.59 2.71 -9.94
N ALA A 43 -19.91 3.37 -8.82
CA ALA A 43 -20.24 2.71 -7.55
C ALA A 43 -21.48 1.80 -7.62
N ARG A 44 -22.35 1.97 -8.64
CA ARG A 44 -23.54 1.14 -8.89
C ARG A 44 -23.37 0.15 -10.05
N GLY A 45 -22.16 -0.01 -10.60
CA GLY A 45 -21.83 -1.01 -11.62
C GLY A 45 -22.45 -0.76 -13.01
N ALA A 46 -22.77 0.49 -13.36
CA ALA A 46 -23.60 0.79 -14.53
C ALA A 46 -22.86 1.31 -15.79
N LEU A 47 -21.51 1.29 -15.86
CA LEU A 47 -20.77 1.79 -17.04
C LEU A 47 -19.57 0.90 -17.40
N PRO A 48 -19.28 0.69 -18.70
CA PRO A 48 -18.11 -0.04 -19.16
C PRO A 48 -16.82 0.76 -18.93
N ASP A 49 -15.71 0.05 -18.70
CA ASP A 49 -14.38 0.63 -18.53
C ASP A 49 -13.97 1.40 -19.80
N ALA A 50 -13.82 2.72 -19.67
CA ALA A 50 -13.22 3.55 -20.71
C ALA A 50 -11.69 3.44 -20.59
N ALA A 51 -11.04 3.02 -21.67
CA ALA A 51 -9.58 3.07 -21.78
C ALA A 51 -9.12 4.53 -21.77
N VAL A 52 -8.32 4.88 -20.76
CA VAL A 52 -7.58 6.15 -20.72
C VAL A 52 -6.31 5.94 -21.56
N PRO A 53 -5.93 6.86 -22.47
CA PRO A 53 -4.67 6.74 -23.19
C PRO A 53 -3.50 6.73 -22.21
N ALA A 54 -2.53 5.82 -22.42
CA ALA A 54 -1.34 5.69 -21.61
C ALA A 54 -0.61 7.05 -21.47
N HIS A 55 -0.26 7.43 -20.23
CA HIS A 55 0.73 8.48 -20.01
C HIS A 55 2.04 8.02 -20.66
N ILE A 56 2.41 8.64 -21.79
CA ILE A 56 3.67 8.37 -22.46
C ILE A 56 4.76 9.12 -21.71
N GLU A 57 5.32 8.47 -20.70
CA GLU A 57 6.68 8.80 -20.29
C GLU A 57 7.60 8.41 -21.46
N ALA A 58 8.49 9.32 -21.87
CA ALA A 58 9.39 9.08 -22.98
C ALA A 58 10.29 7.88 -22.65
N LYS A 59 10.06 6.75 -23.31
CA LYS A 59 10.88 5.54 -23.15
C LYS A 59 12.34 5.89 -23.33
N ARG A 60 13.21 5.47 -22.40
CA ARG A 60 14.65 5.58 -22.62
C ARG A 60 15.04 4.60 -23.72
N GLU A 61 15.41 5.12 -24.88
CA GLU A 61 15.68 4.31 -26.07
C GLU A 61 17.10 3.74 -26.01
N VAL A 62 17.22 2.45 -25.69
CA VAL A 62 18.45 1.69 -25.93
C VAL A 62 18.50 1.33 -27.41
N VAL A 63 19.53 1.80 -28.13
CA VAL A 63 19.72 1.53 -29.56
C VAL A 63 19.75 0.02 -29.82
N GLU A 64 18.94 -0.45 -30.79
CA GLU A 64 18.91 -1.85 -31.21
C GLU A 64 20.30 -2.31 -31.68
N ARG A 65 20.82 -3.39 -31.10
CA ARG A 65 22.10 -3.96 -31.58
C ARG A 65 21.88 -4.62 -32.93
N GLN A 66 22.88 -4.52 -33.80
CA GLN A 66 22.82 -5.00 -35.18
C GLN A 66 22.79 -6.54 -35.34
N ASN A 67 22.87 -7.33 -34.27
CA ASN A 67 22.84 -8.81 -34.30
C ASN A 67 22.06 -9.40 -33.11
N THR A 68 21.53 -10.63 -33.22
CA THR A 68 20.61 -11.24 -32.23
C THR A 68 21.25 -11.69 -30.91
N GLU A 69 22.55 -11.47 -30.70
CA GLU A 69 23.26 -11.91 -29.49
C GLU A 69 22.87 -11.04 -28.28
N GLY A 70 22.37 -11.67 -27.22
CA GLY A 70 21.96 -10.96 -25.99
C GLY A 70 20.56 -10.36 -26.03
N ARG A 71 19.67 -10.86 -26.90
CA ARG A 71 18.24 -10.54 -26.87
C ARG A 71 17.54 -11.16 -25.66
N CYS A 72 16.50 -10.49 -25.17
CA CYS A 72 15.59 -10.97 -24.15
C CYS A 72 14.17 -10.46 -24.41
N GLY A 73 13.20 -11.00 -23.68
CA GLY A 73 11.79 -10.66 -23.84
C GLY A 73 10.98 -11.79 -24.50
N PRO A 74 9.71 -11.52 -24.83
CA PRO A 74 8.82 -12.50 -25.43
C PRO A 74 9.43 -13.12 -26.69
N GLY A 75 9.49 -14.46 -26.74
CA GLY A 75 10.08 -15.21 -27.85
C GLY A 75 11.61 -15.31 -27.88
N PHE A 76 12.32 -14.54 -27.04
CA PHE A 76 13.79 -14.57 -26.93
C PHE A 76 14.28 -15.17 -25.60
N GLY A 77 13.42 -15.21 -24.58
CA GLY A 77 13.76 -15.73 -23.26
C GLY A 77 14.30 -14.66 -22.31
N SER A 78 14.94 -15.08 -21.22
CA SER A 78 15.41 -14.20 -20.15
C SER A 78 16.92 -14.02 -20.19
N CYS A 79 17.39 -12.88 -19.68
CA CYS A 79 18.80 -12.68 -19.40
C CYS A 79 19.27 -13.62 -18.28
N ALA A 80 20.42 -14.26 -18.47
CA ALA A 80 21.01 -15.14 -17.46
C ALA A 80 21.34 -14.37 -16.16
N THR A 81 21.87 -13.16 -16.32
CA THR A 81 22.10 -12.18 -15.25
C THR A 81 21.80 -10.78 -15.79
N GLY A 82 21.59 -9.81 -14.89
CA GLY A 82 21.31 -8.43 -15.28
C GLY A 82 19.88 -8.20 -15.73
N CYS A 83 19.68 -7.16 -16.52
CA CYS A 83 18.43 -6.53 -16.82
C CYS A 83 18.03 -6.75 -18.28
N CYS A 84 16.73 -6.85 -18.54
CA CYS A 84 16.19 -6.89 -19.89
C CYS A 84 15.58 -5.53 -20.20
N SER A 85 16.21 -4.74 -21.06
CA SER A 85 15.75 -3.39 -21.40
C SER A 85 14.37 -3.43 -22.07
N GLY A 86 13.67 -2.30 -22.08
CA GLY A 86 12.41 -2.16 -22.82
C GLY A 86 12.54 -2.41 -24.33
N ALA A 87 13.75 -2.32 -24.88
CA ALA A 87 14.10 -2.66 -26.26
C ALA A 87 14.42 -4.16 -26.48
N GLY A 88 14.39 -4.99 -25.43
CA GLY A 88 14.59 -6.43 -25.52
C GLY A 88 16.06 -6.87 -25.57
N TRP A 89 16.93 -6.18 -24.83
CA TRP A 89 18.36 -6.51 -24.75
C TRP A 89 18.84 -6.71 -23.32
N CYS A 90 19.77 -7.66 -23.14
CA CYS A 90 20.43 -7.91 -21.87
C CYS A 90 21.57 -6.92 -21.61
N GLY A 91 21.59 -6.37 -20.39
CA GLY A 91 22.65 -5.47 -19.93
C GLY A 91 22.54 -5.15 -18.44
N ILE A 92 23.41 -4.30 -17.93
CA ILE A 92 23.51 -4.03 -16.47
C ILE A 92 23.54 -2.52 -16.14
N THR A 93 23.50 -1.65 -17.14
CA THR A 93 23.51 -0.20 -16.93
C THR A 93 22.11 0.31 -16.59
N GLU A 94 22.01 1.54 -16.09
CA GLU A 94 20.74 2.18 -15.74
C GLU A 94 19.74 2.14 -16.90
N GLU A 95 20.16 2.41 -18.13
CA GLU A 95 19.32 2.36 -19.34
C GLU A 95 18.67 0.99 -19.58
N TYR A 96 19.27 -0.09 -19.09
CA TYR A 96 18.73 -1.45 -19.21
C TYR A 96 17.84 -1.81 -18.03
N CYS A 97 18.15 -1.27 -16.84
CA CYS A 97 17.57 -1.70 -15.57
C CYS A 97 16.45 -0.81 -15.05
N ALA A 98 16.38 0.43 -15.54
CA ALA A 98 15.46 1.45 -15.05
C ALA A 98 14.00 0.98 -15.18
N ALA A 99 13.29 1.05 -14.06
CA ALA A 99 11.84 0.98 -14.06
C ALA A 99 11.23 2.30 -14.60
N PRO A 100 10.02 2.24 -15.19
CA PRO A 100 9.20 1.03 -15.40
C PRO A 100 9.56 0.23 -16.66
N ASP A 101 10.48 0.75 -17.49
CA ASP A 101 10.76 0.24 -18.85
C ASP A 101 11.40 -1.16 -18.89
N CYS A 102 12.21 -1.52 -17.90
CA CYS A 102 12.85 -2.83 -17.83
C CYS A 102 11.80 -3.96 -17.82
N LEU A 103 11.94 -4.92 -18.73
CA LEU A 103 11.08 -6.09 -18.84
C LEU A 103 11.38 -7.07 -17.70
N TYR A 104 10.83 -6.77 -16.52
CA TYR A 104 11.15 -7.43 -15.25
C TYR A 104 10.95 -8.96 -15.26
N GLN A 105 10.04 -9.47 -16.07
CA GLN A 105 9.83 -10.92 -16.23
C GLN A 105 11.01 -11.63 -16.92
N TYR A 106 11.86 -10.88 -17.63
CA TYR A 106 12.95 -11.39 -18.45
C TYR A 106 14.33 -10.90 -17.98
N GLY A 107 14.37 -10.06 -16.95
CA GLY A 107 15.61 -9.47 -16.42
C GLY A 107 15.64 -9.53 -14.89
N PRO A 108 16.34 -10.51 -14.27
CA PRO A 108 16.37 -10.62 -12.81
C PRO A 108 16.97 -9.40 -12.11
N GLY A 109 17.79 -8.60 -12.80
CA GLY A 109 18.41 -7.38 -12.28
C GLY A 109 17.57 -6.10 -12.41
N CYS A 110 16.39 -6.15 -13.05
CA CYS A 110 15.53 -4.97 -13.21
C CYS A 110 15.20 -4.32 -11.86
N ASP A 111 15.05 -3.00 -11.84
CA ASP A 111 14.73 -2.24 -10.62
C ASP A 111 13.42 -2.72 -9.95
N ALA A 112 12.45 -3.14 -10.76
CA ALA A 112 11.19 -3.73 -10.31
C ALA A 112 11.36 -5.02 -9.50
N ASN A 113 12.45 -5.76 -9.71
CA ASN A 113 12.75 -7.01 -9.00
C ASN A 113 13.61 -6.81 -7.75
N LYS A 114 14.09 -5.58 -7.49
CA LYS A 114 14.85 -5.28 -6.28
C LYS A 114 13.91 -5.27 -5.07
N ILE A 115 14.38 -5.87 -3.98
CA ILE A 115 13.64 -6.00 -2.72
C ILE A 115 14.32 -5.12 -1.68
N PRO A 116 13.60 -4.19 -1.03
CA PRO A 116 14.13 -3.40 0.08
C PRO A 116 14.58 -4.28 1.24
N ALA A 117 15.54 -3.79 2.02
CA ALA A 117 16.00 -4.50 3.22
C ALA A 117 14.92 -4.52 4.32
N GLY A 118 15.10 -5.39 5.31
CA GLY A 118 14.23 -5.49 6.49
C GLY A 118 13.06 -6.46 6.33
N ALA A 119 12.27 -6.60 7.40
CA ALA A 119 11.16 -7.56 7.43
C ALA A 119 10.02 -7.15 6.49
N SER A 120 9.47 -8.11 5.74
CA SER A 120 8.30 -7.89 4.90
C SER A 120 7.12 -7.35 5.72
N THR A 121 6.33 -6.46 5.12
CA THR A 121 5.08 -5.93 5.70
C THR A 121 3.86 -6.80 5.37
N ALA A 122 4.02 -7.87 4.60
CA ALA A 122 2.92 -8.73 4.12
C ALA A 122 2.04 -9.28 5.26
N SER A 123 2.65 -9.61 6.41
CA SER A 123 1.96 -10.16 7.58
C SER A 123 1.39 -9.11 8.53
N ILE A 124 1.64 -7.81 8.29
CA ILE A 124 1.11 -6.74 9.12
C ILE A 124 -0.39 -6.62 8.89
N ALA A 125 -1.15 -6.58 9.99
CA ALA A 125 -2.60 -6.46 9.96
C ALA A 125 -3.05 -5.25 9.14
N ARG A 126 -4.13 -5.43 8.36
CA ARG A 126 -4.70 -4.42 7.45
C ARG A 126 -6.09 -3.96 7.91
N PRO A 127 -6.25 -3.44 9.14
CA PRO A 127 -7.55 -2.96 9.59
C PRO A 127 -8.00 -1.80 8.70
N LYS A 128 -9.29 -1.78 8.41
CA LYS A 128 -9.95 -0.68 7.70
C LYS A 128 -10.56 0.23 8.76
N VAL A 129 -9.97 1.41 8.92
CA VAL A 129 -10.34 2.38 9.96
C VAL A 129 -10.87 3.66 9.32
N GLY A 130 -11.74 4.37 10.03
CA GLY A 130 -12.36 5.59 9.51
C GLY A 130 -13.46 5.31 8.47
N SER A 131 -13.95 6.39 7.87
CA SER A 131 -15.06 6.37 6.90
C SER A 131 -14.61 6.47 5.45
N VAL A 132 -13.34 6.76 5.19
CA VAL A 132 -12.80 6.86 3.84
C VAL A 132 -12.78 5.45 3.20
N PRO A 133 -13.35 5.26 1.99
CA PRO A 133 -13.39 3.95 1.35
C PRO A 133 -12.02 3.35 1.08
N TYR A 134 -11.95 2.02 1.13
CA TYR A 134 -10.76 1.23 0.76
C TYR A 134 -11.00 0.50 -0.58
N GLY A 135 -10.06 0.62 -1.51
CA GLY A 135 -10.17 0.06 -2.86
C GLY A 135 -11.37 0.58 -3.63
N GLY A 136 -12.01 -0.31 -4.39
CA GLY A 136 -13.26 -0.01 -5.09
C GLY A 136 -13.09 0.98 -6.25
N ALA A 137 -14.09 1.85 -6.44
CA ALA A 137 -14.11 2.81 -7.56
C ALA A 137 -13.08 3.94 -7.43
N GLY A 138 -12.47 4.11 -6.26
CA GLY A 138 -11.52 5.17 -5.95
C GLY A 138 -12.18 6.49 -5.51
N ILE A 139 -11.33 7.43 -5.11
CA ILE A 139 -11.69 8.74 -4.54
C ILE A 139 -11.24 9.81 -5.53
N TYR A 140 -12.17 10.61 -6.04
CA TYR A 140 -11.86 11.60 -7.09
C TYR A 140 -11.85 13.04 -6.59
N ASP A 141 -12.61 13.34 -5.54
CA ASP A 141 -12.88 14.69 -5.07
C ASP A 141 -12.67 14.83 -3.57
N CYS A 142 -12.40 16.06 -3.15
CA CYS A 142 -12.36 16.47 -1.76
C CYS A 142 -13.77 16.50 -1.16
N SER A 143 -13.90 16.17 0.12
CA SER A 143 -15.18 16.20 0.84
C SER A 143 -15.42 17.52 1.60
N VAL A 144 -14.36 18.28 1.86
CA VAL A 144 -14.39 19.52 2.63
C VAL A 144 -14.37 20.72 1.69
N ALA A 145 -15.45 21.50 1.67
CA ALA A 145 -15.53 22.74 0.88
C ALA A 145 -14.42 23.72 1.28
N GLY A 146 -13.84 24.40 0.28
CA GLY A 146 -12.75 25.36 0.48
C GLY A 146 -11.37 24.75 0.54
N ASP A 147 -11.26 23.42 0.41
CA ASP A 147 -9.98 22.72 0.34
C ASP A 147 -9.58 22.38 -1.10
N ILE A 148 -8.30 22.58 -1.39
CA ILE A 148 -7.64 22.03 -2.57
C ILE A 148 -6.51 21.14 -2.08
N ALA A 149 -6.59 19.85 -2.42
CA ALA A 149 -5.52 18.90 -2.19
C ALA A 149 -4.60 18.88 -3.42
N LEU A 150 -3.48 19.60 -3.35
CA LEU A 150 -2.41 19.51 -4.34
C LEU A 150 -1.66 18.19 -4.13
N THR A 151 -1.54 17.40 -5.19
CA THR A 151 -0.88 16.09 -5.13
C THR A 151 0.21 15.96 -6.18
N PHE A 152 1.31 15.30 -5.81
CA PHE A 152 2.49 15.14 -6.64
C PHE A 152 2.89 13.67 -6.74
N ASP A 153 2.96 13.16 -7.95
CA ASP A 153 3.28 11.76 -8.25
C ASP A 153 4.73 11.58 -8.70
N ASP A 154 5.20 10.32 -8.69
CA ASP A 154 6.51 9.83 -9.17
C ASP A 154 7.74 10.17 -8.34
N GLY A 155 7.65 11.19 -7.48
CA GLY A 155 8.70 11.65 -6.60
C GLY A 155 9.18 10.61 -5.54
N PRO A 156 10.17 11.00 -4.71
CA PRO A 156 10.90 12.26 -4.80
C PRO A 156 11.87 12.28 -5.98
N TYR A 157 12.31 13.47 -6.37
CA TYR A 157 13.27 13.73 -7.44
C TYR A 157 14.09 15.00 -7.17
N SER A 158 14.91 15.43 -8.14
CA SER A 158 15.84 16.56 -7.99
C SER A 158 15.15 17.89 -7.66
N TYR A 159 13.89 18.09 -8.06
CA TYR A 159 13.14 19.33 -7.86
C TYR A 159 12.26 19.33 -6.60
N THR A 160 12.07 18.17 -5.96
CA THR A 160 11.11 18.01 -4.86
C THR A 160 11.46 18.86 -3.64
N SER A 161 12.75 19.05 -3.34
CA SER A 161 13.17 19.90 -2.21
C SER A 161 12.73 21.36 -2.41
N ASP A 162 12.87 21.88 -3.62
CA ASP A 162 12.49 23.26 -3.94
C ASP A 162 10.96 23.42 -3.95
N LEU A 163 10.23 22.36 -4.32
CA LEU A 163 8.77 22.31 -4.20
C LEU A 163 8.33 22.43 -2.73
N LEU A 164 9.01 21.76 -1.81
CA LEU A 164 8.72 21.88 -0.36
C LEU A 164 8.94 23.31 0.13
N ASP A 165 10.02 23.98 -0.31
CA ASP A 165 10.26 25.39 0.01
C ASP A 165 9.11 26.28 -0.49
N LYS A 166 8.63 26.08 -1.72
CA LYS A 166 7.48 26.82 -2.26
C LYS A 166 6.22 26.60 -1.44
N LEU A 167 5.89 25.35 -1.12
CA LEU A 167 4.72 25.03 -0.29
C LEU A 167 4.79 25.73 1.08
N ALA A 168 5.97 25.78 1.69
CA ALA A 168 6.21 26.46 2.96
C ALA A 168 5.97 27.98 2.86
N VAL A 169 6.41 28.65 1.78
CA VAL A 169 6.16 30.10 1.56
C VAL A 169 4.67 30.43 1.57
N TYR A 170 3.84 29.55 1.00
CA TYR A 170 2.39 29.76 0.96
C TYR A 170 1.64 29.19 2.18
N GLY A 171 2.34 28.51 3.09
CA GLY A 171 1.73 27.82 4.23
C GLY A 171 0.82 26.66 3.81
N ALA A 172 1.03 26.09 2.62
CA ALA A 172 0.23 25.01 2.07
C ALA A 172 0.78 23.63 2.45
N LYS A 173 -0.12 22.66 2.62
CA LYS A 173 0.22 21.23 2.67
C LYS A 173 -0.15 20.57 1.35
N ALA A 174 0.46 19.41 1.10
CA ALA A 174 0.33 18.64 -0.12
C ALA A 174 0.45 17.15 0.19
N THR A 175 0.10 16.32 -0.80
CA THR A 175 0.28 14.86 -0.71
C THR A 175 1.22 14.38 -1.80
N PHE A 176 2.23 13.61 -1.42
CA PHE A 176 3.22 13.06 -2.33
C PHE A 176 2.99 11.55 -2.48
N PHE A 177 2.66 11.11 -3.69
CA PHE A 177 2.54 9.70 -4.03
C PHE A 177 3.90 9.19 -4.51
N ILE A 178 4.58 8.46 -3.63
CA ILE A 178 6.00 8.13 -3.77
C ILE A 178 6.20 6.79 -4.48
N THR A 179 7.00 6.82 -5.54
CA THR A 179 7.55 5.60 -6.15
C THR A 179 8.80 5.14 -5.40
N GLY A 180 9.00 3.82 -5.30
CA GLY A 180 10.06 3.24 -4.47
C GLY A 180 11.43 3.13 -5.15
N ASN A 181 11.49 2.59 -6.36
CA ASN A 181 12.67 2.54 -7.22
C ASN A 181 12.21 2.65 -8.68
N ASN A 182 12.24 3.89 -9.19
CA ASN A 182 11.70 4.29 -10.48
C ASN A 182 12.66 5.29 -11.16
N LEU A 183 12.55 5.48 -12.49
CA LEU A 183 13.28 6.50 -13.25
C LEU A 183 14.81 6.40 -13.19
N GLY A 184 15.35 5.23 -12.82
CA GLY A 184 16.78 5.06 -12.59
C GLY A 184 17.32 5.81 -11.37
N LYS A 185 16.46 6.38 -10.51
CA LYS A 185 16.88 7.19 -9.34
C LYS A 185 17.46 6.36 -8.18
N GLY A 186 17.33 5.03 -8.26
CA GLY A 186 17.66 4.11 -7.18
C GLY A 186 16.55 4.01 -6.12
N ALA A 187 16.73 3.08 -5.18
CA ALA A 187 15.76 2.81 -4.12
C ALA A 187 15.73 3.93 -3.07
N ILE A 188 14.52 4.40 -2.74
CA ILE A 188 14.29 5.55 -1.85
C ILE A 188 14.86 5.38 -0.43
N ASP A 189 15.01 4.16 0.07
CA ASP A 189 15.47 3.87 1.44
C ASP A 189 16.98 3.65 1.54
N THR A 190 17.67 3.43 0.41
CA THR A 190 19.13 3.30 0.35
C THR A 190 19.84 4.50 -0.26
N THR A 191 19.10 5.40 -0.93
CA THR A 191 19.65 6.64 -1.48
C THR A 191 19.41 7.78 -0.49
N PRO A 192 20.46 8.33 0.19
CA PRO A 192 20.29 9.29 1.28
C PRO A 192 19.45 10.51 0.90
N GLN A 193 19.69 11.07 -0.29
CA GLN A 193 18.94 12.22 -0.81
C GLN A 193 17.42 12.00 -0.80
N TRP A 194 16.94 10.84 -1.24
CA TRP A 194 15.51 10.53 -1.28
C TRP A 194 14.95 10.29 0.12
N SER A 195 15.69 9.59 0.97
CA SER A 195 15.29 9.35 2.36
C SER A 195 15.16 10.66 3.15
N ASP A 196 16.06 11.62 2.93
CA ASP A 196 16.05 12.91 3.62
C ASP A 196 14.92 13.80 3.14
N ILE A 197 14.62 13.81 1.82
CA ILE A 197 13.45 14.51 1.27
C ILE A 197 12.14 13.94 1.84
N ILE A 198 12.00 12.61 1.93
CA ILE A 198 10.80 11.97 2.50
C ILE A 198 10.63 12.29 3.99
N LYS A 199 11.73 12.29 4.77
CA LYS A 199 11.70 12.75 6.18
C LYS A 199 11.29 14.22 6.27
N ARG A 200 11.79 15.06 5.37
CA ARG A 200 11.43 16.48 5.28
C ARG A 200 9.94 16.68 5.00
N MET A 201 9.37 15.96 4.03
CA MET A 201 7.92 15.96 3.76
C MET A 201 7.11 15.68 5.03
N ALA A 202 7.49 14.63 5.79
CA ALA A 202 6.79 14.25 7.01
C ALA A 202 6.94 15.31 8.13
N ALA A 203 8.16 15.82 8.32
CA ALA A 203 8.47 16.84 9.33
C ALA A 203 7.75 18.17 9.07
N GLU A 204 7.60 18.54 7.79
CA GLU A 204 6.88 19.74 7.37
C GLU A 204 5.35 19.51 7.31
N GLY A 205 4.87 18.32 7.64
CA GLY A 205 3.44 18.03 7.80
C GLY A 205 2.70 17.73 6.50
N HIS A 206 3.42 17.41 5.42
CA HIS A 206 2.82 16.86 4.21
C HIS A 206 2.39 15.41 4.41
N GLN A 207 1.53 14.91 3.52
CA GLN A 207 1.15 13.50 3.51
C GLN A 207 2.00 12.73 2.51
N ILE A 208 2.64 11.66 2.97
CA ILE A 208 3.27 10.64 2.14
C ILE A 208 2.23 9.56 1.82
N ALA A 209 2.11 9.18 0.56
CA ALA A 209 1.25 8.12 0.05
C ALA A 209 2.04 7.21 -0.92
N SER A 210 1.53 6.02 -1.23
CA SER A 210 2.20 5.06 -2.11
C SER A 210 1.88 5.31 -3.58
N HIS A 211 2.89 5.20 -4.45
CA HIS A 211 2.71 5.15 -5.90
C HIS A 211 3.37 3.90 -6.50
N THR A 212 3.29 2.78 -5.76
CA THR A 212 3.94 1.49 -6.07
C THR A 212 5.47 1.51 -5.99
N TRP A 213 6.09 0.34 -6.08
CA TRP A 213 7.53 0.19 -6.04
C TRP A 213 8.18 0.76 -7.30
N SER A 214 7.75 0.31 -8.48
CA SER A 214 8.46 0.56 -9.74
C SER A 214 7.53 1.03 -10.85
N HIS A 215 6.47 1.75 -10.48
CA HIS A 215 5.52 2.42 -11.37
C HIS A 215 4.90 1.49 -12.45
N GLN A 216 4.61 0.24 -12.07
CA GLN A 216 4.00 -0.72 -12.99
C GLN A 216 2.48 -0.54 -13.03
N ASN A 217 1.85 -0.78 -14.18
CA ASN A 217 0.41 -0.79 -14.29
C ASN A 217 -0.18 -1.97 -13.50
N LEU A 218 -0.78 -1.69 -12.35
CA LEU A 218 -1.32 -2.72 -11.45
C LEU A 218 -2.39 -3.62 -12.10
N SER A 219 -3.10 -3.13 -13.13
CA SER A 219 -4.14 -3.89 -13.82
C SER A 219 -3.57 -4.96 -14.77
N SER A 220 -2.30 -4.88 -15.13
CA SER A 220 -1.63 -5.83 -16.06
C SER A 220 -0.73 -6.85 -15.35
N LEU A 221 -0.61 -6.75 -14.02
CA LEU A 221 0.28 -7.61 -13.23
C LEU A 221 -0.38 -8.91 -12.79
N ASP A 222 0.43 -9.95 -12.66
CA ASP A 222 0.05 -11.13 -11.91
C ASP A 222 -0.06 -10.82 -10.40
N PRO A 223 -0.78 -11.67 -9.64
CA PRO A 223 -0.96 -11.49 -8.20
C PRO A 223 0.33 -11.32 -7.38
N VAL A 224 1.39 -12.06 -7.66
CA VAL A 224 2.60 -11.99 -6.83
C VAL A 224 3.32 -10.66 -7.09
N THR A 225 3.48 -10.29 -8.36
CA THR A 225 4.13 -9.03 -8.73
C THR A 225 3.34 -7.82 -8.23
N PHE A 226 2.00 -7.87 -8.30
CA PHE A 226 1.13 -6.83 -7.75
C PHE A 226 1.37 -6.63 -6.25
N ASP A 227 1.37 -7.70 -5.46
CA ASP A 227 1.54 -7.57 -4.00
C ASP A 227 2.94 -7.03 -3.68
N ASN A 228 3.96 -7.47 -4.41
CA ASN A 228 5.33 -6.96 -4.29
C ASN A 228 5.43 -5.45 -4.58
N GLN A 229 4.69 -4.94 -5.57
CA GLN A 229 4.66 -3.49 -5.87
C GLN A 229 4.23 -2.67 -4.66
N MET A 230 3.26 -3.16 -3.89
CA MET A 230 2.79 -2.46 -2.69
C MET A 230 3.71 -2.72 -1.50
N ILE A 231 4.01 -3.98 -1.21
CA ILE A 231 4.79 -4.41 -0.04
C ILE A 231 6.21 -3.84 -0.07
N HIS A 232 6.89 -3.83 -1.22
CA HIS A 232 8.24 -3.26 -1.30
C HIS A 232 8.22 -1.75 -1.06
N ASN A 233 7.26 -1.01 -1.61
CA ASN A 233 7.12 0.42 -1.34
C ASN A 233 6.82 0.68 0.15
N GLU A 234 5.98 -0.13 0.78
CA GLU A 234 5.74 -0.06 2.23
C GLU A 234 7.00 -0.32 3.05
N MET A 235 7.78 -1.35 2.70
CA MET A 235 9.03 -1.69 3.38
C MET A 235 10.00 -0.52 3.32
N ALA A 236 10.21 0.06 2.14
CA ALA A 236 11.11 1.19 1.96
C ALA A 236 10.65 2.44 2.72
N ILE A 237 9.35 2.80 2.66
CA ILE A 237 8.82 3.95 3.43
C ILE A 237 8.94 3.69 4.93
N ARG A 238 8.67 2.47 5.41
CA ARG A 238 8.84 2.09 6.82
C ARG A 238 10.31 2.16 7.24
N ASN A 239 11.25 1.77 6.39
CA ASN A 239 12.68 1.88 6.71
C ASN A 239 13.11 3.36 6.91
N ILE A 240 12.44 4.30 6.23
CA ILE A 240 12.70 5.73 6.33
C ILE A 240 12.00 6.38 7.53
N LEU A 241 10.71 6.06 7.75
CA LEU A 241 9.82 6.79 8.67
C LEU A 241 9.40 5.98 9.91
N GLY A 242 9.60 4.66 9.92
CA GLY A 242 9.09 3.74 10.95
C GLY A 242 7.64 3.29 10.74
N TYR A 243 6.91 3.91 9.82
CA TYR A 243 5.52 3.62 9.45
C TYR A 243 5.34 3.70 7.93
N PHE A 244 4.21 3.23 7.40
CA PHE A 244 3.94 3.18 5.95
C PHE A 244 2.49 3.57 5.61
N PRO A 245 2.20 4.06 4.40
CA PRO A 245 0.92 4.71 4.08
C PRO A 245 -0.24 3.75 3.92
N THR A 246 -1.45 4.26 4.16
CA THR A 246 -2.74 3.63 3.79
C THR A 246 -3.36 4.24 2.53
N TYR A 247 -2.82 5.36 2.05
CA TYR A 247 -3.24 6.00 0.79
C TYR A 247 -2.31 5.58 -0.35
N MET A 248 -2.88 5.38 -1.52
CA MET A 248 -2.13 5.17 -2.75
C MET A 248 -2.86 5.73 -3.96
N ARG A 249 -2.10 6.01 -5.02
CA ARG A 249 -2.63 6.26 -6.36
C ARG A 249 -2.07 5.20 -7.29
N PRO A 250 -2.89 4.54 -8.12
CA PRO A 250 -2.39 3.58 -9.08
C PRO A 250 -1.66 4.31 -10.22
N PRO A 251 -0.48 3.84 -10.66
CA PRO A 251 0.21 4.33 -11.85
C PRO A 251 -0.74 4.43 -13.05
N TYR A 252 -0.54 5.44 -13.88
CA TYR A 252 -1.36 5.75 -15.07
C TYR A 252 -2.83 6.07 -14.75
N SER A 253 -3.18 6.23 -13.47
CA SER A 253 -4.58 6.31 -13.02
C SER A 253 -5.43 5.12 -13.47
N GLU A 254 -4.82 3.94 -13.60
CA GLU A 254 -5.47 2.73 -14.10
C GLU A 254 -5.58 1.66 -13.00
N CYS A 255 -6.82 1.32 -12.63
CA CYS A 255 -7.10 0.23 -11.72
C CYS A 255 -8.47 -0.37 -12.04
N ASN A 256 -8.48 -1.54 -12.66
CA ASN A 256 -9.71 -2.28 -12.91
C ASN A 256 -10.33 -2.83 -11.61
N SER A 257 -11.50 -3.45 -11.70
CA SER A 257 -12.21 -3.99 -10.52
C SER A 257 -11.39 -5.00 -9.72
N THR A 258 -10.59 -5.85 -10.39
CA THR A 258 -9.67 -6.79 -9.76
C THR A 258 -8.58 -6.07 -8.98
N CYS A 259 -7.94 -5.07 -9.58
CA CYS A 259 -6.96 -4.21 -8.93
C CYS A 259 -7.56 -3.52 -7.70
N GLY A 260 -8.76 -2.93 -7.83
CA GLY A 260 -9.44 -2.23 -6.75
C GLY A 260 -9.81 -3.13 -5.58
N ALA A 261 -10.30 -4.35 -5.85
CA ALA A 261 -10.59 -5.35 -4.81
C ALA A 261 -9.33 -5.79 -4.07
N ARG A 262 -8.20 -5.89 -4.79
CA ARG A 262 -6.91 -6.29 -4.23
C ARG A 262 -6.30 -5.20 -3.35
N LEU A 263 -6.35 -3.95 -3.79
CA LEU A 263 -5.99 -2.80 -2.96
C LEU A 263 -6.89 -2.70 -1.72
N ALA A 264 -8.19 -3.02 -1.84
CA ALA A 264 -9.07 -3.11 -0.68
C ALA A 264 -8.59 -4.16 0.34
N ASN A 265 -8.09 -5.31 -0.11
CA ASN A 265 -7.57 -6.37 0.76
C ASN A 265 -6.24 -5.99 1.41
N LEU A 266 -5.38 -5.29 0.68
CA LEU A 266 -4.17 -4.64 1.23
C LEU A 266 -4.51 -3.40 2.07
N GLY A 267 -5.79 -3.03 2.16
CA GLY A 267 -6.34 -1.90 2.90
C GLY A 267 -5.77 -0.55 2.45
N TYR A 268 -5.75 -0.31 1.15
CA TYR A 268 -5.41 1.00 0.59
C TYR A 268 -6.66 1.81 0.26
N HIS A 269 -6.64 3.09 0.61
CA HIS A 269 -7.47 4.11 -0.02
C HIS A 269 -6.90 4.38 -1.42
N VAL A 270 -7.74 4.31 -2.45
CA VAL A 270 -7.33 4.48 -3.85
C VAL A 270 -7.72 5.88 -4.30
N THR A 271 -6.73 6.74 -4.52
CA THR A 271 -6.92 8.16 -4.79
C THR A 271 -6.68 8.49 -6.26
N TYR A 272 -7.63 9.22 -6.85
CA TYR A 272 -7.58 9.81 -8.19
C TYR A 272 -7.58 11.34 -8.06
N PHE A 273 -8.27 12.05 -8.96
CA PHE A 273 -8.34 13.50 -9.03
C PHE A 273 -9.55 13.95 -9.87
N ASP A 274 -10.04 15.15 -9.59
CA ASP A 274 -11.07 15.82 -10.38
C ASP A 274 -10.53 17.03 -11.14
N LEU A 275 -9.29 17.46 -10.84
CA LEU A 275 -8.56 18.52 -11.54
C LEU A 275 -7.18 18.02 -12.01
N ASP A 276 -7.04 17.80 -13.32
CA ASP A 276 -5.77 17.47 -13.97
C ASP A 276 -5.35 18.64 -14.86
N THR A 277 -4.24 19.28 -14.51
CA THR A 277 -3.66 20.41 -15.25
C THR A 277 -2.78 19.96 -16.40
N ALA A 278 -2.56 18.66 -16.57
CA ALA A 278 -1.76 18.07 -17.63
C ALA A 278 -0.35 18.66 -17.73
N GLY A 279 0.28 19.03 -16.60
CA GLY A 279 1.62 19.62 -16.59
C GLY A 279 2.67 18.73 -17.27
N TYR A 280 2.52 17.40 -17.16
CA TYR A 280 3.36 16.41 -17.84
C TYR A 280 3.30 16.46 -19.38
N LEU A 281 2.20 16.97 -19.97
CA LEU A 281 2.07 17.19 -21.42
C LEU A 281 2.57 18.57 -21.88
N ASN A 282 2.90 19.44 -20.92
CA ASN A 282 3.24 20.83 -21.18
C ASN A 282 4.63 21.19 -20.62
N PRO A 283 5.71 20.48 -21.03
CA PRO A 283 7.03 20.58 -20.40
C PRO A 283 7.87 21.79 -20.86
N THR A 284 7.32 22.71 -21.67
CA THR A 284 8.05 23.90 -22.15
C THR A 284 7.50 25.20 -21.57
N PRO A 285 8.31 26.27 -21.49
CA PRO A 285 7.84 27.57 -20.97
C PRO A 285 6.60 28.13 -21.69
N GLU A 286 6.42 27.81 -22.97
CA GLU A 286 5.25 28.20 -23.75
C GLU A 286 4.05 27.29 -23.47
N SER A 287 4.26 25.97 -23.48
CA SER A 287 3.17 25.00 -23.32
C SER A 287 2.60 24.98 -21.91
N ILE A 288 3.38 25.29 -20.86
CA ILE A 288 2.90 25.32 -19.47
C ILE A 288 1.76 26.33 -19.24
N GLN A 289 1.58 27.29 -20.16
CA GLN A 289 0.42 28.18 -20.14
C GLN A 289 -0.90 27.43 -20.35
N ASN A 290 -0.91 26.32 -21.09
CA ASN A 290 -2.10 25.46 -21.24
C ASN A 290 -2.55 24.90 -19.89
N SER A 291 -1.60 24.45 -19.06
CA SER A 291 -1.89 23.96 -17.70
C SER A 291 -2.47 25.04 -16.81
N LYS A 292 -1.94 26.27 -16.89
CA LYS A 292 -2.51 27.43 -16.19
C LYS A 292 -3.92 27.77 -16.67
N ASN A 293 -4.18 27.67 -17.97
CA ASN A 293 -5.52 27.91 -18.53
C ASN A 293 -6.53 26.86 -18.03
N ILE A 294 -6.12 25.59 -17.92
CA ILE A 294 -6.96 24.52 -17.34
C ILE A 294 -7.27 24.83 -15.88
N TRP A 295 -6.25 25.18 -15.09
CA TRP A 295 -6.42 25.60 -13.69
C TRP A 295 -7.40 26.77 -13.56
N ASP A 296 -7.20 27.83 -14.33
CA ASP A 296 -8.05 29.02 -14.30
C ASP A 296 -9.50 28.71 -14.68
N ALA A 297 -9.72 27.84 -15.67
CA ALA A 297 -11.05 27.42 -16.08
C ALA A 297 -11.81 26.68 -14.96
N ALA A 298 -11.11 25.97 -14.07
CA ALA A 298 -11.69 25.35 -12.90
C ALA A 298 -11.87 26.34 -11.74
N ILE A 299 -10.83 27.12 -11.41
CA ILE A 299 -10.79 27.94 -10.20
C ILE A 299 -11.55 29.26 -10.33
N ASN A 300 -11.51 29.94 -11.48
CA ASN A 300 -12.16 31.25 -11.64
C ASN A 300 -13.69 31.22 -11.43
N PRO A 301 -14.46 30.27 -11.99
CA PRO A 301 -15.90 30.20 -11.73
C PRO A 301 -16.28 29.54 -10.39
N SER A 302 -15.32 28.92 -9.71
CA SER A 302 -15.57 28.21 -8.45
C SER A 302 -15.79 29.15 -7.25
N ASN A 303 -16.35 28.61 -6.18
CA ASN A 303 -16.61 29.28 -4.92
C ASN A 303 -16.14 28.41 -3.73
N PRO A 304 -15.13 28.85 -2.95
CA PRO A 304 -14.60 28.11 -1.81
C PRO A 304 -15.62 27.76 -0.71
N GLY A 305 -16.76 28.43 -0.66
CA GLY A 305 -17.83 28.09 0.28
C GLY A 305 -18.61 26.81 -0.08
N ARG A 306 -18.41 26.26 -1.29
CA ARG A 306 -19.14 25.08 -1.79
C ARG A 306 -18.28 24.09 -2.56
N ASP A 307 -17.23 24.57 -3.22
CA ASP A 307 -16.42 23.79 -4.13
C ASP A 307 -15.11 23.37 -3.43
N ALA A 308 -14.52 22.28 -3.90
CA ALA A 308 -13.26 21.72 -3.43
C ALA A 308 -12.64 20.92 -4.58
N PHE A 309 -11.32 20.74 -4.57
CA PHE A 309 -10.62 20.09 -5.69
C PHE A 309 -9.51 19.16 -5.21
N LEU A 310 -9.40 18.00 -5.85
CA LEU A 310 -8.27 17.10 -5.72
C LEU A 310 -7.47 17.17 -7.01
N GLN A 311 -6.29 17.77 -6.92
CA GLN A 311 -5.50 18.15 -8.07
C GLN A 311 -4.26 17.26 -8.21
N ILE A 312 -3.87 16.92 -9.46
CA ILE A 312 -2.68 16.11 -9.77
C ILE A 312 -1.61 16.90 -10.54
N GLU A 313 -0.37 16.81 -10.08
CA GLU A 313 0.85 17.16 -10.82
C GLU A 313 1.95 16.10 -10.57
N HIS A 314 3.12 16.30 -11.18
CA HIS A 314 4.28 15.41 -11.03
C HIS A 314 5.51 16.25 -10.66
N ASP A 315 6.11 16.02 -9.49
CA ASP A 315 7.26 16.81 -8.99
C ASP A 315 8.60 16.40 -9.62
N ILE A 316 8.58 15.42 -10.51
CA ILE A 316 9.66 15.09 -11.44
C ILE A 316 9.75 16.07 -12.61
N GLN A 317 8.71 16.89 -12.85
CA GLN A 317 8.67 17.85 -13.95
C GLN A 317 9.12 19.25 -13.48
N PRO A 318 10.17 19.84 -14.09
CA PRO A 318 10.74 21.09 -13.62
C PRO A 318 9.73 22.25 -13.71
N LEU A 319 8.94 22.33 -14.78
CA LEU A 319 7.97 23.43 -14.93
C LEU A 319 6.72 23.25 -14.05
N SER A 320 6.36 22.02 -13.69
CA SER A 320 5.33 21.79 -12.67
C SER A 320 5.76 22.38 -11.33
N VAL A 321 7.04 22.22 -10.95
CA VAL A 321 7.61 22.78 -9.70
C VAL A 321 7.86 24.29 -9.78
N TYR A 322 8.63 24.75 -10.78
CA TYR A 322 9.17 26.11 -10.80
C TYR A 322 8.24 27.15 -11.43
N ASN A 323 7.14 26.74 -12.07
CA ASN A 323 6.24 27.65 -12.78
C ASN A 323 4.77 27.43 -12.40
N LEU A 324 4.26 26.23 -12.60
CA LEU A 324 2.83 25.95 -12.40
C LEU A 324 2.45 25.98 -10.91
N THR A 325 3.25 25.38 -10.03
CA THR A 325 2.91 25.30 -8.60
C THR A 325 2.78 26.68 -7.95
N ASP A 326 3.72 27.60 -8.19
CA ASP A 326 3.63 28.97 -7.65
C ASP A 326 2.37 29.69 -8.16
N TYR A 327 2.03 29.48 -9.43
CA TYR A 327 0.81 30.03 -10.03
C TYR A 327 -0.45 29.48 -9.35
N MET A 328 -0.53 28.15 -9.19
CA MET A 328 -1.66 27.49 -8.53
C MET A 328 -1.82 27.97 -7.08
N LEU A 329 -0.73 27.99 -6.31
CA LEU A 329 -0.72 28.43 -4.90
C LEU A 329 -1.14 29.89 -4.73
N ALA A 330 -0.64 30.79 -5.59
CA ALA A 330 -1.06 32.19 -5.57
C ALA A 330 -2.55 32.35 -5.94
N SER A 331 -3.00 31.65 -6.99
CA SER A 331 -4.38 31.69 -7.48
C SER A 331 -5.37 31.16 -6.44
N MET A 332 -5.13 29.98 -5.86
CA MET A 332 -6.01 29.41 -4.84
C MET A 332 -6.08 30.28 -3.57
N ARG A 333 -4.95 30.83 -3.12
CA ARG A 333 -4.90 31.70 -1.94
C ARG A 333 -5.66 33.00 -2.18
N ALA A 334 -5.51 33.61 -3.34
CA ALA A 334 -6.24 34.81 -3.73
C ALA A 334 -7.76 34.56 -3.79
N LYS A 335 -8.16 33.34 -4.19
CA LYS A 335 -9.57 32.93 -4.26
C LYS A 335 -10.16 32.57 -2.89
N GLY A 336 -9.33 32.25 -1.90
CA GLY A 336 -9.75 31.89 -0.54
C GLY A 336 -9.78 30.38 -0.26
N TYR A 337 -9.18 29.55 -1.11
CA TYR A 337 -8.98 28.13 -0.87
C TYR A 337 -7.77 27.85 0.04
N ARG A 338 -7.78 26.71 0.72
CA ARG A 338 -6.68 26.20 1.54
C ARG A 338 -5.97 25.05 0.85
N GLY A 339 -4.63 25.03 0.94
CA GLY A 339 -3.81 23.93 0.44
C GLY A 339 -3.62 22.90 1.54
N VAL A 340 -4.23 21.72 1.37
CA VAL A 340 -4.31 20.69 2.40
C VAL A 340 -3.83 19.34 1.88
N THR A 341 -3.65 18.37 2.77
CA THR A 341 -3.38 16.97 2.38
C THR A 341 -4.66 16.28 1.88
N VAL A 342 -4.53 15.13 1.21
CA VAL A 342 -5.68 14.32 0.79
C VAL A 342 -6.44 13.80 2.01
N GLY A 343 -5.74 13.40 3.07
CA GLY A 343 -6.39 12.99 4.30
C GLY A 343 -7.23 14.11 4.93
N ASP A 344 -6.68 15.33 4.99
CA ASP A 344 -7.42 16.50 5.50
C ASP A 344 -8.63 16.85 4.63
N CYS A 345 -8.48 16.82 3.29
CA CYS A 345 -9.58 17.15 2.38
C CYS A 345 -10.73 16.12 2.41
N LEU A 346 -10.44 14.90 2.88
CA LEU A 346 -11.40 13.82 3.11
C LEU A 346 -11.90 13.76 4.56
N ALA A 347 -11.49 14.72 5.40
CA ALA A 347 -11.75 14.75 6.84
C ALA A 347 -11.33 13.46 7.57
N ASP A 348 -10.28 12.80 7.09
CA ASP A 348 -9.71 11.60 7.70
C ASP A 348 -8.65 11.97 8.74
N PRO A 349 -8.79 11.56 10.01
CA PRO A 349 -7.78 11.83 11.02
C PRO A 349 -6.39 11.35 10.62
N LYS A 350 -5.35 12.16 10.87
CA LYS A 350 -3.95 11.83 10.54
C LYS A 350 -3.45 10.47 11.05
N ALA A 351 -4.03 9.96 12.14
CA ALA A 351 -3.73 8.63 12.66
C ALA A 351 -4.11 7.49 11.70
N ASN A 352 -5.05 7.72 10.78
CA ASN A 352 -5.54 6.74 9.81
C ASN A 352 -4.72 6.70 8.51
N TRP A 353 -3.91 7.74 8.25
CA TRP A 353 -3.13 7.85 7.02
C TRP A 353 -1.98 6.84 6.92
N TYR A 354 -1.59 6.26 8.06
CA TYR A 354 -0.42 5.39 8.19
C TYR A 354 -0.69 4.17 9.06
N ARG A 355 0.09 3.11 8.81
CA ARG A 355 0.20 1.92 9.63
C ARG A 355 1.57 1.84 10.26
N GLY A 356 1.65 1.28 11.46
CA GLY A 356 2.89 1.20 12.23
C GLY A 356 3.25 2.49 12.96
N ASN A 357 2.41 3.53 12.91
CA ASN A 357 2.61 4.80 13.64
C ASN A 357 2.16 4.75 15.11
N THR A 358 2.02 3.55 15.68
CA THR A 358 1.76 3.41 17.11
C THR A 358 3.05 3.74 17.84
N PRO A 359 3.09 4.71 18.77
CA PRO A 359 4.18 4.78 19.72
C PRO A 359 4.17 3.45 20.46
N THR A 360 5.11 2.58 20.14
CA THR A 360 5.49 1.52 21.07
C THR A 360 6.15 2.24 22.23
N THR A 361 5.36 2.78 23.17
CA THR A 361 5.82 2.80 24.55
C THR A 361 6.20 1.35 24.82
N PRO A 362 7.49 1.04 25.08
CA PRO A 362 7.85 -0.31 25.43
C PRO A 362 7.20 -0.56 26.79
N THR A 363 6.00 -1.13 26.77
CA THR A 363 5.60 -1.98 27.89
C THR A 363 6.60 -3.13 27.81
N PRO A 364 7.45 -3.35 28.84
CA PRO A 364 8.40 -4.44 28.81
C PRO A 364 7.61 -5.72 28.49
N PRO A 365 7.91 -6.44 27.40
CA PRO A 365 7.39 -7.78 27.26
C PRO A 365 8.13 -8.57 28.33
N THR A 366 7.46 -8.86 29.44
CA THR A 366 7.81 -10.03 30.23
C THR A 366 7.73 -11.24 29.29
N GLY A 367 8.88 -11.67 28.75
CA GLY A 367 9.04 -12.96 28.11
C GLY A 367 9.42 -13.01 26.62
N GLY A 368 10.03 -11.99 26.02
CA GLY A 368 10.60 -12.12 24.67
C GLY A 368 11.95 -12.86 24.68
N LEU A 369 12.02 -14.05 24.06
CA LEU A 369 13.27 -14.80 23.90
C LEU A 369 14.26 -14.06 22.99
N ALA A 370 15.55 -14.06 23.31
CA ALA A 370 16.60 -13.45 22.49
C ALA A 370 16.83 -14.25 21.19
N ILE A 371 17.10 -13.59 20.06
CA ILE A 371 17.39 -14.31 18.80
C ILE A 371 18.74 -15.03 18.93
N SER A 372 18.78 -16.31 18.55
CA SER A 372 19.98 -17.14 18.62
C SER A 372 21.11 -16.60 17.74
N THR A 373 22.27 -16.38 18.35
CA THR A 373 23.52 -15.97 17.67
C THR A 373 24.56 -17.10 17.61
N ASP A 374 24.36 -18.18 18.36
CA ASP A 374 25.27 -19.34 18.46
C ASP A 374 24.66 -20.66 17.97
N GLY A 375 23.40 -20.62 17.49
CA GLY A 375 22.68 -21.79 16.98
C GLY A 375 21.88 -22.54 18.05
N THR A 376 21.88 -22.10 19.31
CA THR A 376 21.09 -22.72 20.39
C THR A 376 19.71 -22.07 20.57
N CYS A 377 18.74 -22.82 21.10
CA CYS A 377 17.38 -22.34 21.36
C CYS A 377 16.73 -23.03 22.57
N GLY A 378 15.71 -22.38 23.15
CA GLY A 378 15.01 -22.89 24.33
C GLY A 378 14.32 -21.78 25.13
N ALA A 379 14.28 -21.94 26.46
CA ALA A 379 13.49 -21.10 27.37
C ALA A 379 13.85 -19.61 27.41
N THR A 380 15.01 -19.21 26.89
CA THR A 380 15.46 -17.81 26.83
C THR A 380 15.84 -17.33 25.43
N THR A 381 15.89 -18.24 24.45
CA THR A 381 16.49 -18.00 23.13
C THR A 381 15.65 -18.59 22.00
N THR A 382 15.38 -17.84 20.93
CA THR A 382 14.56 -18.23 19.77
C THR A 382 15.38 -18.36 18.49
N CYS A 383 15.03 -19.35 17.67
CA CYS A 383 15.56 -19.53 16.31
C CYS A 383 14.89 -18.62 15.29
N VAL A 384 13.72 -18.05 15.60
CA VAL A 384 12.95 -17.22 14.67
C VAL A 384 13.75 -15.95 14.35
N GLY A 385 14.21 -15.84 13.10
CA GLY A 385 15.08 -14.75 12.63
C GLY A 385 16.58 -15.03 12.77
N SER A 386 16.99 -16.22 13.20
CA SER A 386 18.40 -16.62 13.27
C SER A 386 18.95 -17.00 11.88
N THR A 387 20.26 -16.86 11.68
CA THR A 387 20.96 -17.28 10.44
C THR A 387 21.06 -18.80 10.28
N PHE A 388 20.82 -19.56 11.36
CA PHE A 388 20.90 -21.02 11.38
C PHE A 388 19.59 -21.69 10.90
N GLY A 389 18.49 -20.92 10.86
CA GLY A 389 17.17 -21.39 10.50
C GLY A 389 16.14 -21.07 11.57
N ASN A 390 14.86 -21.10 11.20
CA ASN A 390 13.79 -20.62 12.07
C ASN A 390 13.24 -21.67 13.05
N CYS A 391 13.61 -22.94 12.89
CA CYS A 391 13.05 -24.04 13.66
C CYS A 391 13.97 -24.42 14.83
N CYS A 392 13.38 -24.60 16.02
CA CYS A 392 14.10 -25.08 17.20
C CYS A 392 13.83 -26.57 17.38
N SER A 393 14.86 -27.41 17.20
CA SER A 393 14.72 -28.87 17.36
C SER A 393 14.42 -29.26 18.81
N GLN A 394 13.95 -30.49 19.02
CA GLN A 394 13.79 -31.06 20.37
C GLN A 394 15.09 -31.06 21.19
N TYR A 395 16.25 -30.98 20.53
CA TYR A 395 17.57 -30.97 21.15
C TYR A 395 18.11 -29.56 21.45
N GLY A 396 17.32 -28.51 21.21
CA GLY A 396 17.71 -27.13 21.52
C GLY A 396 18.64 -26.49 20.49
N TRP A 397 18.56 -26.91 19.23
CA TRP A 397 19.37 -26.38 18.12
C TRP A 397 18.50 -25.77 17.01
N CYS A 398 18.99 -24.67 16.44
CA CYS A 398 18.37 -23.98 15.32
C CYS A 398 18.71 -24.61 13.98
N GLY A 399 17.70 -24.74 13.12
CA GLY A 399 17.84 -25.27 11.77
C GLY A 399 16.64 -24.97 10.88
N SER A 400 16.77 -25.32 9.60
CA SER A 400 15.70 -25.20 8.60
C SER A 400 15.29 -26.54 7.99
N THR A 401 15.89 -27.66 8.42
CA THR A 401 15.60 -28.99 7.88
C THR A 401 14.44 -29.65 8.63
N ALA A 402 13.87 -30.72 8.05
CA ALA A 402 12.81 -31.50 8.67
C ALA A 402 13.17 -32.03 10.07
N ASP A 403 14.45 -32.32 10.34
CA ASP A 403 14.93 -32.76 11.66
C ASP A 403 14.81 -31.66 12.74
N HIS A 404 14.76 -30.40 12.32
CA HIS A 404 14.61 -29.24 13.21
C HIS A 404 13.17 -28.73 13.27
N CYS A 405 12.46 -28.77 12.14
CA CYS A 405 11.12 -28.23 11.99
C CYS A 405 10.01 -29.25 12.23
N GLY A 406 10.31 -30.55 12.16
CA GLY A 406 9.36 -31.65 12.23
C GLY A 406 9.03 -32.09 13.66
N ALA A 407 8.95 -33.40 13.88
CA ALA A 407 8.55 -33.97 15.16
C ALA A 407 9.48 -33.54 16.31
N GLY A 408 8.90 -33.01 17.39
CA GLY A 408 9.64 -32.52 18.56
C GLY A 408 10.15 -31.08 18.45
N CYS A 409 9.84 -30.36 17.36
CA CYS A 409 10.16 -28.95 17.26
C CYS A 409 9.51 -28.11 18.38
N GLN A 410 10.30 -27.25 19.02
CA GLN A 410 9.89 -26.43 20.15
C GLN A 410 9.23 -25.13 19.66
N ALA A 411 7.90 -25.13 19.57
CA ALA A 411 7.14 -23.98 19.03
C ALA A 411 7.28 -22.68 19.86
N GLY A 412 7.69 -22.78 21.13
CA GLY A 412 7.97 -21.60 21.97
C GLY A 412 9.23 -20.84 21.57
N SER A 413 10.14 -21.49 20.82
CA SER A 413 11.47 -21.01 20.47
C SER A 413 11.81 -21.20 18.99
N GLY A 414 10.86 -21.58 18.13
CA GLY A 414 11.05 -21.75 16.68
C GLY A 414 9.76 -21.99 15.89
N THR A 415 9.83 -21.96 14.55
CA THR A 415 8.70 -22.25 13.63
C THR A 415 8.67 -23.72 13.24
N CYS A 416 7.65 -24.46 13.63
CA CYS A 416 7.55 -25.91 13.34
C CYS A 416 6.66 -26.19 12.12
N THR A 417 7.05 -27.11 11.26
CA THR A 417 6.30 -27.53 10.06
C THR A 417 5.74 -28.94 10.23
N GLY A 418 4.41 -29.04 10.23
CA GLY A 418 3.67 -30.29 10.42
C GLY A 418 2.44 -30.04 11.29
N SER A 419 1.30 -30.64 10.93
CA SER A 419 0.13 -30.65 11.79
C SER A 419 0.54 -31.22 13.14
N GLN A 420 0.60 -30.35 14.15
CA GLN A 420 0.55 -30.79 15.52
C GLN A 420 -0.84 -31.40 15.70
N THR A 421 -0.98 -32.70 15.48
CA THR A 421 -1.84 -33.47 16.37
C THR A 421 -1.25 -33.25 17.75
N PRO A 422 -1.98 -32.61 18.68
CA PRO A 422 -1.56 -32.62 20.07
C PRO A 422 -1.35 -34.09 20.46
N PRO A 423 -0.38 -34.42 21.33
CA PRO A 423 -0.44 -35.70 21.99
C PRO A 423 -1.79 -35.75 22.70
N THR A 424 -2.71 -36.56 22.19
CA THR A 424 -3.91 -36.97 22.89
C THR A 424 -3.42 -37.75 24.09
N THR A 425 -3.25 -37.04 25.21
CA THR A 425 -3.24 -37.68 26.51
C THR A 425 -4.60 -38.37 26.61
N PRO A 426 -4.68 -39.69 26.88
CA PRO A 426 -5.95 -40.37 27.02
C PRO A 426 -6.87 -39.56 27.93
N ALA A 427 -8.12 -39.32 27.50
CA ALA A 427 -9.09 -38.60 28.29
C ALA A 427 -9.16 -39.26 29.69
N LYS A 428 -8.84 -38.48 30.73
CA LYS A 428 -8.87 -38.98 32.10
C LYS A 428 -10.30 -39.48 32.40
N PRO A 429 -10.48 -40.67 32.99
CA PRO A 429 -11.80 -41.12 33.39
C PRO A 429 -12.46 -40.09 34.33
N VAL A 430 -13.76 -39.87 34.12
CA VAL A 430 -14.58 -39.03 34.99
C VAL A 430 -14.76 -39.75 36.33
N SER A 431 -14.57 -39.01 37.43
CA SER A 431 -14.69 -39.55 38.78
C SER A 431 -16.08 -40.13 39.04
N THR A 432 -16.12 -41.37 39.52
CA THR A 432 -17.36 -42.07 39.90
C THR A 432 -17.52 -42.25 41.41
N ASP A 433 -16.46 -41.98 42.18
CA ASP A 433 -16.40 -42.12 43.63
C ASP A 433 -16.16 -40.78 44.35
N GLY A 434 -16.06 -39.68 43.60
CA GLY A 434 -15.85 -38.34 44.13
C GLY A 434 -14.39 -37.97 44.34
N THR A 435 -13.42 -38.83 43.98
CA THR A 435 -11.99 -38.54 44.07
C THR A 435 -11.41 -37.98 42.77
N CYS A 436 -10.34 -37.19 42.85
CA CYS A 436 -9.65 -36.63 41.70
C CYS A 436 -8.14 -36.54 41.90
N SER A 437 -7.40 -36.66 40.79
CA SER A 437 -5.94 -36.73 40.81
C SER A 437 -5.35 -36.33 39.45
N SER A 438 -4.03 -36.51 39.28
CA SER A 438 -3.39 -36.34 37.97
C SER A 438 -3.88 -37.33 36.90
N THR A 439 -4.60 -38.40 37.27
CA THR A 439 -5.11 -39.43 36.35
C THR A 439 -6.63 -39.51 36.26
N THR A 440 -7.39 -38.78 37.09
CA THR A 440 -8.87 -38.85 37.17
C THR A 440 -9.47 -37.44 37.27
N THR A 441 -10.55 -37.14 36.52
CA THR A 441 -11.13 -35.79 36.43
C THR A 441 -12.50 -35.66 37.09
N CYS A 442 -12.76 -34.53 37.75
CA CYS A 442 -14.07 -34.12 38.26
C CYS A 442 -14.98 -33.54 37.17
N ALA A 443 -14.42 -33.11 36.04
CA ALA A 443 -15.20 -32.49 34.97
C ALA A 443 -16.23 -33.48 34.40
N GLY A 444 -17.52 -33.18 34.60
CA GLY A 444 -18.63 -34.05 34.22
C GLY A 444 -19.07 -35.06 35.29
N SER A 445 -18.48 -35.03 36.49
CA SER A 445 -18.90 -35.89 37.61
C SER A 445 -20.17 -35.39 38.27
N THR A 446 -20.92 -36.27 38.93
CA THR A 446 -22.12 -35.91 39.71
C THR A 446 -21.79 -35.16 41.01
N PHE A 447 -20.52 -35.14 41.42
CA PHE A 447 -20.05 -34.49 42.65
C PHE A 447 -19.67 -33.02 42.43
N GLY A 448 -19.49 -32.60 41.17
CA GLY A 448 -19.06 -31.25 40.79
C GLY A 448 -17.82 -31.28 39.91
N ASN A 449 -17.52 -30.16 39.26
CA ASN A 449 -16.46 -30.09 38.25
C ASN A 449 -15.08 -29.71 38.83
N CYS A 450 -15.03 -29.24 40.07
CA CYS A 450 -13.81 -28.73 40.70
C CYS A 450 -13.14 -29.81 41.54
N CYS A 451 -11.81 -29.82 41.58
CA CYS A 451 -11.01 -30.76 42.36
C CYS A 451 -10.29 -29.99 43.48
N SER A 452 -10.64 -30.26 44.74
CA SER A 452 -9.99 -29.61 45.88
C SER A 452 -8.51 -29.98 46.02
N GLN A 453 -7.75 -29.21 46.79
CA GLN A 453 -6.36 -29.54 47.15
C GLN A 453 -6.19 -30.91 47.83
N TYR A 454 -7.29 -31.44 48.38
CA TYR A 454 -7.31 -32.74 49.08
C TYR A 454 -7.73 -33.90 48.18
N GLY A 455 -7.93 -33.67 46.87
CA GLY A 455 -8.26 -34.72 45.90
C GLY A 455 -9.73 -35.13 45.89
N TRP A 456 -10.65 -34.21 46.23
CA TRP A 456 -12.09 -34.44 46.22
C TRP A 456 -12.83 -33.54 45.24
N CYS A 457 -13.86 -34.09 44.58
CA CYS A 457 -14.72 -33.38 43.65
C CYS A 457 -15.83 -32.61 44.37
N GLY A 458 -16.09 -31.37 43.95
CA GLY A 458 -17.12 -30.52 44.52
C GLY A 458 -17.50 -29.34 43.65
N THR A 459 -18.51 -28.58 44.08
CA THR A 459 -18.97 -27.33 43.44
C THR A 459 -18.80 -26.10 44.32
N THR A 460 -18.39 -26.27 45.59
CA THR A 460 -18.26 -25.16 46.54
C THR A 460 -16.92 -24.43 46.38
N ALA A 461 -16.83 -23.23 46.96
CA ALA A 461 -15.59 -22.45 46.97
C ALA A 461 -14.39 -23.20 47.56
N ASP A 462 -14.61 -24.11 48.52
CA ASP A 462 -13.55 -24.94 49.11
C ASP A 462 -12.96 -25.95 48.10
N HIS A 463 -13.69 -26.25 47.02
CA HIS A 463 -13.26 -27.16 45.95
C HIS A 463 -12.78 -26.42 44.71
N CYS A 464 -13.38 -25.27 44.39
CA CYS A 464 -13.08 -24.49 43.18
C CYS A 464 -12.11 -23.33 43.41
N GLY A 465 -11.91 -22.90 44.66
CA GLY A 465 -11.12 -21.73 45.04
C GLY A 465 -9.65 -22.04 45.30
N THR A 466 -9.05 -21.34 46.26
CA THR A 466 -7.62 -21.43 46.56
C THR A 466 -7.20 -22.87 46.92
N GLY A 467 -6.25 -23.41 46.15
CA GLY A 467 -5.78 -24.80 46.29
C GLY A 467 -6.46 -25.79 45.35
N CYS A 468 -7.43 -25.37 44.54
CA CYS A 468 -8.02 -26.25 43.52
C CYS A 468 -6.94 -26.82 42.58
N ASN A 469 -7.00 -28.13 42.33
CA ASN A 469 -6.05 -28.86 41.51
C ASN A 469 -6.47 -28.85 40.02
N PRO A 470 -5.81 -28.07 39.16
CA PRO A 470 -6.19 -27.93 37.75
C PRO A 470 -5.93 -29.20 36.93
N LEU A 471 -5.15 -30.16 37.46
CA LEU A 471 -4.94 -31.45 36.79
C LEU A 471 -6.15 -32.38 36.96
N GLY A 472 -6.99 -32.16 37.97
CA GLY A 472 -8.13 -33.01 38.31
C GLY A 472 -9.50 -32.34 38.19
N GLY A 473 -9.60 -31.03 37.96
CA GLY A 473 -10.89 -30.33 37.86
C GLY A 473 -10.78 -28.89 37.36
N THR A 474 -11.92 -28.20 37.23
CA THR A 474 -12.01 -26.81 36.78
C THR A 474 -11.91 -25.85 37.97
N CYS A 475 -10.88 -25.01 38.00
CA CYS A 475 -10.64 -24.06 39.10
C CYS A 475 -11.04 -22.63 38.70
N ASN A 476 -11.53 -21.84 39.68
CA ASN A 476 -12.03 -20.47 39.50
C ASN A 476 -10.94 -19.41 39.63
#